data_AF-A0A5B7I005-F1
#
_entry.id   AF-A0A5B7I005-F1
#
_cell.length_a   1.000
_cell.length_b   1.000
_cell.length_c   1.000
_cell.angle_alpha   90.00
_cell.angle_beta   90.00
_cell.angle_gamma   90.00
#
_symmetry.space_group_name_H-M   'P 1'
#
loop_
_entity.id
_entity.type
_entity.pdbx_description
1 polymer ?
#
loop_
_entity_poly.entity_id
_entity_poly.type
_entity_poly.pdbx_seq_one_letter_code
_entity_poly.pdbx_strand_id
1 'polypeptide(L)'
;MSAAVVIGDQYVGPTSACVISVRVKDAPVGSFVLLHPDTSKVKRLAVEGTLSSIHKDNVTSALVTNLTGSSITLRDGVHLGSVTVIDSASLQDSTTCVAAISSQPSTQSSSEEIASQLLI
;
A
#
# COMPACT_ATOMS: atom_id res chain seq x y z
N MET A 1 16.19 -12.43 0.92
CA MET A 1 14.99 -11.62 1.19
C MET A 1 15.47 -10.26 1.66
N SER A 2 15.09 -9.18 0.96
CA SER A 2 15.37 -7.82 1.43
C SER A 2 14.25 -7.36 2.36
N ALA A 3 14.51 -6.29 3.11
CA ALA A 3 13.54 -5.67 4.01
C ALA A 3 13.16 -4.28 3.51
N ALA A 4 11.89 -3.90 3.71
CA ALA A 4 11.46 -2.52 3.56
C ALA A 4 11.54 -1.80 4.90
N VAL A 5 12.30 -0.71 4.93
CA VAL A 5 12.47 0.13 6.12
C VAL A 5 11.97 1.54 5.85
N VAL A 6 11.29 2.15 6.83
CA VAL A 6 10.80 3.53 6.72
C VAL A 6 11.97 4.51 6.60
N ILE A 7 11.82 5.53 5.73
CA ILE A 7 12.78 6.63 5.59
C ILE A 7 12.19 7.88 6.26
N GLY A 8 12.93 8.41 7.23
CA GLY A 8 12.50 9.58 8.00
C GLY A 8 11.31 9.29 8.91
N ASP A 9 10.95 10.28 9.73
CA ASP A 9 9.78 10.19 10.58
C ASP A 9 8.52 10.52 9.77
N GLN A 10 7.64 9.53 9.65
CA GLN A 10 6.42 9.60 8.84
C GLN A 10 5.19 9.60 9.76
N TYR A 11 4.41 10.67 9.69
CA TYR A 11 3.16 10.79 10.43
C TYR A 11 2.00 10.16 9.67
N VAL A 12 1.23 9.31 10.34
CA VAL A 12 0.00 8.71 9.80
C VAL A 12 -1.16 9.08 10.73
N GLY A 13 -2.13 9.82 10.19
CA GLY A 13 -3.31 10.26 10.95
C GLY A 13 -4.18 9.09 11.44
N PRO A 14 -5.11 9.35 12.38
CA PRO A 14 -6.06 8.33 12.83
C PRO A 14 -6.93 7.83 11.67
N THR A 15 -7.17 6.52 11.63
CA THR A 15 -8.04 5.86 10.64
C THR A 15 -7.77 6.30 9.20
N SER A 16 -6.51 6.46 8.82
CA SER A 16 -6.09 7.05 7.54
C SER A 16 -5.11 6.18 6.79
N ALA A 17 -5.11 6.30 5.46
CA ALA A 17 -4.13 5.70 4.57
C ALA A 17 -3.15 6.76 4.07
N CYS A 18 -1.86 6.44 4.08
CA CYS A 18 -0.79 7.35 3.68
C CYS A 18 0.27 6.60 2.87
N VAL A 19 0.74 7.25 1.80
CA VAL A 19 1.89 6.77 1.04
C VAL A 19 3.15 7.29 1.73
N ILE A 20 4.03 6.37 2.12
CA ILE A 20 5.29 6.70 2.78
C ILE A 20 6.48 6.23 1.97
N SER A 21 7.62 6.91 2.12
CA SER A 21 8.87 6.49 1.52
C SER A 21 9.54 5.39 2.35
N VAL A 22 9.99 4.35 1.66
CA VAL A 22 10.69 3.22 2.25
C VAL A 22 11.95 2.91 1.46
N ARG A 23 13.00 2.47 2.15
CA ARG A 23 14.23 1.99 1.54
C ARG A 23 14.20 0.48 1.49
N VAL A 24 14.54 -0.07 0.33
CA VAL A 24 14.76 -1.50 0.16
C VAL A 24 16.23 -1.73 -0.14
N LYS A 25 16.97 -2.19 0.86
CA LYS A 25 18.42 -2.36 0.72
C LYS A 25 18.74 -3.34 -0.43
N ASP A 26 19.74 -2.97 -1.23
CA ASP A 26 20.34 -3.78 -2.30
C ASP A 26 19.38 -4.10 -3.47
N ALA A 27 18.20 -3.47 -3.55
CA ALA A 27 17.29 -3.65 -4.68
C ALA A 27 17.72 -2.79 -5.88
N PRO A 28 17.95 -3.37 -7.07
CA PRO A 28 18.38 -2.60 -8.24
C PRO A 28 17.36 -1.54 -8.65
N VAL A 29 17.85 -0.38 -9.10
CA VAL A 29 17.00 0.67 -9.68
C VAL A 29 16.26 0.12 -10.89
N GLY A 30 14.96 0.41 -10.97
CA GLY A 30 14.07 -0.08 -12.04
C GLY A 30 13.42 -1.44 -11.76
N SER A 31 13.87 -2.19 -10.74
CA SER A 31 13.16 -3.39 -10.31
C SER A 31 11.82 -3.04 -9.64
N PHE A 32 10.86 -3.95 -9.73
CA PHE A 32 9.62 -3.86 -8.96
C PHE A 32 9.80 -4.54 -7.61
N VAL A 33 9.11 -4.05 -6.58
CA VAL A 33 9.12 -4.67 -5.26
C VAL A 33 7.71 -4.97 -4.82
N LEU A 34 7.50 -6.21 -4.37
CA LEU A 34 6.30 -6.65 -3.69
C LEU A 34 6.58 -6.73 -2.19
N LEU A 35 5.81 -5.99 -1.40
CA LEU A 35 5.95 -5.95 0.04
C LEU A 35 5.11 -7.05 0.71
N HIS A 36 5.75 -7.85 1.55
CA HIS A 36 5.13 -8.86 2.40
C HIS A 36 5.13 -8.35 3.83
N PRO A 37 4.02 -7.73 4.28
CA PRO A 37 3.97 -7.06 5.56
C PRO A 37 4.13 -8.06 6.71
N ASP A 38 5.03 -7.75 7.64
CA ASP A 38 5.15 -8.51 8.88
C ASP A 38 4.03 -8.07 9.82
N THR A 39 2.90 -8.77 9.73
CA THR A 39 1.70 -8.54 10.56
C THR A 39 1.97 -8.61 12.07
N SER A 40 3.13 -9.13 12.48
CA SER A 40 3.53 -9.32 13.88
C SER A 40 4.04 -8.05 14.57
N LYS A 41 4.69 -7.12 13.85
CA LYS A 41 5.41 -5.98 14.48
C LYS A 41 4.61 -4.70 14.56
N VAL A 42 3.61 -4.54 13.71
CA VAL A 42 2.81 -3.32 13.66
C VAL A 42 1.33 -3.68 13.72
N LYS A 43 0.91 -4.23 14.88
CA LYS A 43 -0.44 -4.77 15.15
C LYS A 43 -1.63 -3.87 14.78
N ARG A 44 -1.40 -2.61 14.45
CA ARG A 44 -2.44 -1.62 14.18
C ARG A 44 -2.23 -0.82 12.88
N LEU A 45 -1.22 -1.20 12.09
CA LEU A 45 -1.02 -0.70 10.74
C LEU A 45 -1.23 -1.85 9.77
N ALA A 46 -2.09 -1.66 8.78
CA ALA A 46 -2.11 -2.51 7.60
C ALA A 46 -1.16 -1.89 6.57
N VAL A 47 -0.19 -2.65 6.11
CA VAL A 47 0.71 -2.23 5.05
C VAL A 47 0.30 -3.01 3.80
N GLU A 48 -0.07 -2.32 2.73
CA GLU A 48 -0.54 -2.97 1.52
C GLU A 48 0.66 -3.51 0.72
N GLY A 49 0.51 -4.71 0.16
CA GLY A 49 1.49 -5.29 -0.75
C GLY A 49 1.47 -4.58 -2.09
N THR A 50 2.00 -3.37 -2.15
CA THR A 50 2.03 -2.57 -3.38
C THR A 50 3.22 -2.98 -4.24
N LEU A 51 3.00 -3.18 -5.54
CA LEU A 51 4.07 -3.25 -6.53
C LEU A 51 4.53 -1.82 -6.83
N SER A 52 5.77 -1.48 -6.50
CA SER A 52 6.34 -0.17 -6.81
C SER A 52 7.76 -0.32 -7.35
N SER A 53 8.16 0.60 -8.22
CA SER A 53 9.50 0.61 -8.82
C SER A 53 10.52 1.16 -7.84
N ILE A 54 11.70 0.56 -7.77
CA ILE A 54 12.85 1.10 -7.06
C ILE A 54 13.41 2.30 -7.83
N HIS A 55 13.47 3.44 -7.16
CA HIS A 55 14.10 4.67 -7.64
C HIS A 55 15.55 4.77 -7.14
N LYS A 56 16.20 5.92 -7.43
CA LYS A 56 17.55 6.24 -6.95
C LYS A 56 17.65 6.04 -5.42
N ASP A 57 18.83 5.66 -4.96
CA ASP A 57 19.14 5.39 -3.54
C ASP A 57 18.29 4.26 -2.92
N ASN A 58 17.82 3.36 -3.77
CA ASN A 58 17.03 2.17 -3.43
C ASN A 58 15.71 2.52 -2.70
N VAL A 59 15.11 3.65 -3.06
CA VAL A 59 13.89 4.16 -2.45
C VAL A 59 12.67 3.76 -3.26
N THR A 60 11.58 3.43 -2.58
CA THR A 60 10.26 3.20 -3.16
C THR A 60 9.18 3.74 -2.21
N SER A 61 7.93 3.61 -2.61
CA SER A 61 6.76 3.96 -1.80
C SER A 61 6.06 2.72 -1.27
N ALA A 62 5.44 2.85 -0.10
CA ALA A 62 4.53 1.85 0.47
C ALA A 62 3.24 2.53 0.94
N LEU A 63 2.10 1.89 0.72
CA LEU A 63 0.83 2.34 1.28
C LEU A 63 0.65 1.76 2.68
N VAL A 64 0.47 2.64 3.66
CA VAL A 64 0.24 2.25 5.04
C VAL A 64 -1.07 2.84 5.53
N THR A 65 -1.90 1.98 6.11
CA THR A 65 -3.20 2.32 6.69
C THR A 65 -3.16 2.19 8.19
N ASN A 66 -3.32 3.29 8.90
CA ASN A 66 -3.51 3.33 10.34
C ASN A 66 -4.95 2.95 10.66
N LEU A 67 -5.14 1.82 11.32
CA LEU A 67 -6.46 1.32 11.73
C LEU A 67 -6.83 1.76 13.16
N THR A 68 -6.02 2.63 13.77
CA THR A 68 -6.29 3.15 15.12
C THR A 68 -7.06 4.46 15.08
N GLY A 69 -7.84 4.72 16.13
CA GLY A 69 -8.48 6.02 16.34
C GLY A 69 -7.52 7.14 16.80
N SER A 70 -6.20 6.91 16.79
CA SER A 70 -5.17 7.86 17.20
C SER A 70 -4.11 8.01 16.11
N SER A 71 -3.37 9.11 16.10
CA SER A 71 -2.24 9.26 15.19
C SER A 71 -1.07 8.34 15.57
N ILE A 72 -0.32 7.89 14.57
CA ILE A 72 0.91 7.11 14.75
C ILE A 72 2.06 7.82 14.02
N THR A 73 3.24 7.84 14.62
CA THR A 73 4.48 8.22 13.95
C THR A 73 5.31 6.97 13.69
N LEU A 74 5.52 6.66 12.41
CA LEU A 74 6.50 5.67 11.97
C LEU A 74 7.87 6.33 11.97
N ARG A 75 8.77 5.86 12.83
CA ARG A 75 10.12 6.41 12.93
C ARG A 75 11.02 5.90 11.80
N ASP A 76 12.07 6.66 11.52
CA ASP A 76 13.14 6.22 10.63
C ASP A 76 13.68 4.83 11.03
N GLY A 77 13.89 3.97 10.03
CA GLY A 77 14.42 2.62 10.23
C GLY A 77 13.41 1.57 10.71
N VAL A 78 12.14 1.91 10.93
CA VAL A 78 11.10 0.92 11.27
C VAL A 78 10.96 -0.10 10.15
N HIS A 79 11.02 -1.38 10.52
CA HIS A 79 10.85 -2.50 9.60
C HIS A 79 9.36 -2.77 9.34
N LEU A 80 8.93 -2.62 8.09
CA LEU A 80 7.54 -2.86 7.69
C LEU A 80 7.27 -4.30 7.27
N GLY A 81 8.29 -4.99 6.74
CA GLY A 81 8.14 -6.34 6.24
C GLY A 81 9.27 -6.76 5.33
N SER A 82 9.21 -8.03 4.93
CA SER A 82 10.10 -8.57 3.91
C SER A 82 9.60 -8.17 2.52
N VAL A 83 10.49 -8.11 1.54
CA VAL A 83 10.14 -7.81 0.15
C VAL A 83 10.63 -8.89 -0.79
N THR A 84 9.86 -9.10 -1.86
CA THR A 84 10.31 -9.77 -3.07
C THR A 84 10.68 -8.71 -4.09
N VAL A 85 11.94 -8.71 -4.55
CA VAL A 85 12.40 -7.87 -5.65
C VAL A 85 12.22 -8.65 -6.95
N ILE A 86 11.52 -8.05 -7.91
CA ILE A 86 11.24 -8.60 -9.23
C ILE A 86 12.02 -7.76 -10.24
N ASP A 87 12.97 -8.38 -10.93
CA ASP A 87 13.74 -7.71 -11.96
C ASP A 87 12.83 -7.34 -13.13
N SER A 88 12.92 -6.09 -13.58
CA SER A 88 12.27 -5.59 -14.79
C SER A 88 12.58 -6.45 -16.03
N ALA A 89 13.79 -7.03 -16.14
CA ALA A 89 14.13 -7.92 -17.24
C ALA A 89 13.33 -9.23 -17.19
N SER A 90 13.04 -9.74 -16.00
CA SER A 90 12.23 -10.97 -15.81
C SER A 90 10.75 -10.77 -16.17
N LEU A 91 10.27 -9.53 -16.18
CA LEU A 91 8.91 -9.16 -16.57
C LEU A 91 8.75 -9.02 -18.09
N GLN A 92 9.82 -8.87 -18.86
CA GLN A 92 9.71 -8.79 -20.33
C GLN A 92 9.31 -10.13 -20.96
N ASP A 93 9.64 -11.25 -20.32
CA ASP A 93 9.25 -12.60 -20.75
C ASP A 93 7.87 -13.03 -20.22
N SER A 94 7.31 -12.30 -19.24
CA SER A 94 5.98 -12.56 -18.69
C SER A 94 5.00 -11.53 -19.21
N THR A 95 4.26 -11.91 -20.25
CA THR A 95 3.12 -11.19 -20.82
C THR A 95 2.24 -10.57 -19.73
N THR A 96 2.43 -9.27 -19.51
CA THR A 96 1.45 -8.32 -18.97
C THR A 96 0.69 -8.78 -17.70
N CYS A 97 1.27 -8.57 -16.51
CA CYS A 97 0.48 -8.54 -15.28
C CYS A 97 -0.30 -7.21 -15.19
N VAL A 98 -1.42 -7.11 -15.92
CA VAL A 98 -2.39 -6.02 -15.73
C VAL A 98 -3.15 -6.29 -14.44
N ALA A 99 -3.02 -5.40 -13.45
CA ALA A 99 -3.98 -5.38 -12.35
C ALA A 99 -5.35 -4.99 -12.94
N ALA A 100 -6.29 -5.94 -12.99
CA ALA A 100 -7.65 -5.68 -13.43
C ALA A 100 -8.36 -4.80 -12.40
N ILE A 101 -8.45 -3.49 -12.65
CA ILE A 101 -9.31 -2.61 -11.88
C ILE A 101 -10.75 -2.80 -12.40
N SER A 102 -11.53 -3.65 -11.71
CA SER A 102 -12.97 -3.75 -11.98
C SER A 102 -13.64 -2.48 -11.50
N SER A 103 -13.91 -1.57 -12.43
CA SER A 103 -14.75 -0.40 -12.17
C SER A 103 -16.21 -0.85 -12.22
N GLN A 104 -16.79 -1.20 -11.07
CA GLN A 104 -18.24 -1.35 -11.00
C GLN A 104 -18.86 0.05 -11.12
N PRO A 105 -19.77 0.29 -12.08
CA PRO A 105 -20.52 1.54 -12.09
C PRO A 105 -21.35 1.60 -10.81
N SER A 106 -21.23 2.70 -10.08
CA SER A 106 -22.12 3.02 -8.96
C SER A 106 -23.55 2.98 -9.48
N THR A 107 -24.33 1.99 -9.07
CA THR A 107 -25.79 2.09 -9.11
C THR A 107 -26.16 3.25 -8.20
N GLN A 108 -26.38 4.41 -8.82
CA GLN A 108 -27.07 5.52 -8.21
C GLN A 108 -28.47 5.02 -7.87
N SER A 109 -28.65 4.57 -6.62
CA SER A 109 -29.97 4.43 -6.01
C SER A 109 -30.60 5.82 -6.05
N SER A 110 -31.53 6.03 -6.98
CA SER A 110 -32.36 7.23 -7.01
C SER A 110 -33.20 7.23 -5.75
N SER A 111 -33.02 8.27 -4.93
CA SER A 111 -33.78 8.54 -3.71
C SER A 111 -35.22 9.00 -4.03
N GLU A 112 -36.01 8.19 -4.73
CA GLU A 112 -37.42 8.47 -5.05
C GLU A 112 -38.37 7.28 -4.81
N GLU A 113 -37.98 6.27 -4.03
CA GLU A 113 -38.86 5.11 -3.75
C GLU A 113 -39.15 4.88 -2.25
N ILE A 114 -39.08 5.95 -1.43
CA ILE A 114 -39.49 5.92 0.00
C ILE A 114 -40.53 7.00 0.31
N ALA A 115 -41.50 7.21 -0.58
CA ALA A 115 -42.61 8.14 -0.35
C ALA A 115 -43.99 7.58 -0.76
N SER A 116 -44.19 6.26 -0.75
CA SER A 116 -45.50 5.67 -1.04
C SER A 116 -45.93 4.54 -0.10
N GLN A 117 -45.28 4.38 1.06
CA GLN A 117 -45.70 3.38 2.07
C GLN A 117 -45.91 3.96 3.48
N LEU A 118 -46.09 5.28 3.61
CA LEU A 118 -46.38 5.88 4.91
C LEU A 118 -47.33 7.08 4.78
N LEU A 119 -48.63 6.81 4.59
CA LEU A 119 -49.77 7.56 5.18
C LEU A 119 -51.09 7.10 4.52
N ILE A 120 -51.87 6.35 5.33
CA ILE A 120 -53.35 6.22 5.38
C ILE A 120 -54.07 5.79 4.10
#